data_AF-A0A850G908-F1
#
_entry.id   AF-A0A850G908-F1
#
_cell.length_a   1.000
_cell.length_b   1.000
_cell.length_c   1.000
_cell.angle_alpha   90.00
_cell.angle_beta   90.00
_cell.angle_gamma   90.00
#
_symmetry.space_group_name_H-M   'P 1'
#
loop_
_entity.id
_entity.type
_entity.pdbx_description
1 polymer ?
#
loop_
_entity_poly.entity_id
_entity_poly.type
_entity_poly.pdbx_seq_one_letter_code
_entity_poly.pdbx_strand_id
1 'polypeptide(L)'
;MSTTEQPDRPDQPEQLTPAQARSLARRAVLVTAALYLGYGALRQVPWPPVIAESIGVVLIAGFYLLPGTMLRDRPTLAQRWQVGPDMPIPPWRRSGWVWAAIAAALIFPIFALGTWTFYWRVCQGDLSLLSPVIAVEAHTPGAGGLEAFLARQCRHHPGGFWPRGLYVPLEWTEYYGLGFVRALAVGLFAVALPEEVFHRGYLMSALEQRFPAKRELLGVPFGWAAVISSALFALGHLVTVPNTARLATFFPALVFAWLWRRSGSLWAPALFHVASNLLMDMLLASTFPPR
;
A
#
# COMPACT_ATOMS: atom_id res chain seq x y z
N MET A 1 -22.59 48.16 -24.55
CA MET A 1 -21.94 46.86 -24.77
C MET A 1 -21.80 46.18 -23.42
N SER A 2 -22.75 45.33 -23.08
CA SER A 2 -22.73 44.55 -21.84
C SER A 2 -21.85 43.33 -22.07
N THR A 3 -20.72 43.24 -21.38
CA THR A 3 -19.91 42.02 -21.29
C THR A 3 -20.66 41.03 -20.42
N THR A 4 -21.34 40.09 -21.04
CA THR A 4 -21.91 38.92 -20.39
C THR A 4 -20.77 38.08 -19.83
N GLU A 5 -20.54 38.21 -18.53
CA GLU A 5 -19.75 37.28 -17.74
C GLU A 5 -20.48 35.94 -17.76
N GLN A 6 -19.86 34.95 -18.40
CA GLN A 6 -20.41 33.61 -18.55
C GLN A 6 -20.26 32.92 -17.18
N PRO A 7 -21.34 32.45 -16.53
CA PRO A 7 -21.24 31.81 -15.24
C PRO A 7 -20.36 30.56 -15.36
N ASP A 8 -19.35 30.50 -14.50
CA ASP A 8 -18.38 29.42 -14.39
C ASP A 8 -19.12 28.08 -14.29
N ARG A 9 -18.92 27.19 -15.28
CA ARG A 9 -19.58 25.88 -15.27
C ARG A 9 -18.91 25.02 -14.19
N PRO A 10 -19.65 24.48 -13.21
CA PRO A 10 -19.07 23.70 -12.10
C PRO A 10 -18.45 22.35 -12.51
N ASP A 11 -18.48 21.98 -13.80
CA ASP A 11 -18.12 20.65 -14.30
C ASP A 11 -16.88 20.60 -15.21
N GLN A 12 -16.16 21.70 -15.43
CA GLN A 12 -14.91 21.59 -16.18
C GLN A 12 -13.79 21.08 -15.27
N PRO A 13 -13.09 19.98 -15.65
CA PRO A 13 -12.02 19.46 -14.83
C PRO A 13 -10.89 20.50 -14.76
N GLU A 14 -10.59 21.03 -13.56
CA GLU A 14 -9.46 21.93 -13.31
C GLU A 14 -8.22 21.44 -14.09
N GLN A 15 -7.82 22.22 -15.10
CA GLN A 15 -6.68 21.92 -15.96
C GLN A 15 -5.45 22.67 -15.43
N LEU A 16 -4.44 21.91 -15.01
CA LEU A 16 -3.21 22.50 -14.50
C LEU A 16 -2.26 22.85 -15.64
N THR A 17 -1.65 24.03 -15.57
CA THR A 17 -0.49 24.36 -16.42
C THR A 17 0.66 23.38 -16.16
N PRO A 18 1.58 23.17 -17.12
CA PRO A 18 2.73 22.29 -16.91
C PRO A 18 3.60 22.67 -15.70
N ALA A 19 3.69 23.96 -15.37
CA ALA A 19 4.40 24.46 -14.19
C ALA A 19 3.68 24.08 -12.89
N GLN A 20 2.36 24.27 -12.82
CA GLN A 20 1.55 23.88 -11.67
C GLN A 20 1.56 22.36 -11.46
N ALA A 21 1.45 21.57 -12.53
CA ALA A 21 1.52 20.12 -12.48
C ALA A 21 2.88 19.63 -11.94
N ARG A 22 3.99 20.22 -12.40
CA ARG A 22 5.34 19.92 -11.90
C ARG A 22 5.50 20.28 -10.43
N SER A 23 5.04 21.47 -10.04
CA SER A 23 5.10 21.94 -8.66
C SER A 23 4.32 21.02 -7.72
N LEU A 24 3.10 20.64 -8.12
CA LEU A 24 2.26 19.74 -7.35
C LEU A 24 2.89 18.34 -7.18
N ALA A 25 3.37 17.73 -8.28
CA ALA A 25 4.03 16.43 -8.23
C ALA A 25 5.28 16.46 -7.33
N ARG A 26 6.11 17.51 -7.46
CA ARG A 26 7.28 17.70 -6.59
C ARG A 26 6.88 17.83 -5.13
N ARG A 27 5.86 18.62 -4.82
CA ARG A 27 5.35 18.80 -3.46
C ARG A 27 4.85 17.48 -2.87
N ALA A 28 4.09 16.69 -3.65
CA ALA A 28 3.62 15.38 -3.20
C ALA A 28 4.77 14.45 -2.82
N VAL A 29 5.80 14.33 -3.68
CA VAL A 29 7.00 13.52 -3.39
C VAL A 29 7.75 14.02 -2.15
N LEU A 30 7.93 15.34 -2.01
CA LEU A 30 8.60 15.93 -0.85
C LEU A 30 7.81 15.69 0.45
N VAL A 31 6.48 15.79 0.41
CA VAL A 31 5.61 15.51 1.57
C VAL A 31 5.69 14.03 1.94
N THR A 32 5.67 13.12 0.97
CA THR A 32 5.87 11.68 1.23
C THR A 32 7.22 11.41 1.89
N ALA A 33 8.31 11.97 1.35
CA ALA A 33 9.64 11.81 1.93
C ALA A 33 9.71 12.41 3.35
N ALA A 34 9.16 13.60 3.58
CA ALA A 34 9.14 14.24 4.88
C ALA A 34 8.32 13.45 5.91
N LEU A 35 7.16 12.92 5.51
CA LEU A 35 6.32 12.09 6.38
C LEU A 35 7.07 10.82 6.81
N TYR A 36 7.73 10.14 5.88
CA TYR A 36 8.49 8.93 6.18
C TYR A 36 9.75 9.20 7.01
N LEU A 37 10.55 10.19 6.64
CA LEU A 37 11.75 10.55 7.40
C LEU A 37 11.39 11.03 8.80
N GLY A 38 10.34 11.86 8.92
CA GLY A 38 9.81 12.32 10.19
C GLY A 38 9.32 11.17 11.07
N TYR A 39 8.54 10.24 10.50
CA TYR A 39 8.09 9.05 11.22
C TYR A 39 9.25 8.13 11.63
N GLY A 40 10.21 7.91 10.72
CA GLY A 40 11.41 7.11 11.00
C GLY A 40 12.25 7.69 12.13
N ALA A 41 12.47 9.01 12.13
CA ALA A 41 13.17 9.73 13.20
C ALA A 41 12.39 9.68 14.52
N LEU A 42 11.07 9.87 14.46
CA LEU A 42 10.20 9.81 15.63
C LEU A 42 10.25 8.44 16.32
N ARG A 43 10.44 7.36 15.56
CA ARG A 43 10.62 6.00 16.09
C ARG A 43 11.99 5.72 16.71
N GLN A 44 13.01 6.55 16.46
CA GLN A 44 14.33 6.39 17.12
C GLN A 44 14.33 6.96 18.55
N VAL A 45 13.32 7.74 18.92
CA VAL A 45 13.20 8.31 20.25
C VAL A 45 12.79 7.20 21.24
N PRO A 46 13.43 7.09 22.42
CA PRO A 46 13.15 6.06 23.42
C PRO A 46 11.86 6.36 24.19
N TRP A 47 10.72 6.24 23.52
CA TRP A 47 9.41 6.47 24.11
C TRP A 47 9.06 5.40 25.16
N PRO A 48 8.29 5.75 26.20
CA PRO A 48 7.61 4.77 27.03
C PRO A 48 6.78 3.79 26.19
N PRO A 49 6.64 2.50 26.59
CA PRO A 49 6.00 1.46 25.78
C PRO A 49 4.62 1.84 25.21
N VAL A 50 3.76 2.44 26.04
CA VAL A 50 2.41 2.88 25.64
C VAL A 50 2.44 3.88 24.47
N ILE A 51 3.43 4.77 24.45
CA ILE A 51 3.60 5.77 23.39
C ILE A 51 4.23 5.12 22.16
N ALA A 52 5.21 4.25 22.34
CA ALA A 52 5.86 3.53 21.25
C ALA A 52 4.86 2.68 20.44
N GLU A 53 3.91 2.03 21.11
CA GLU A 53 2.82 1.26 20.48
C GLU A 53 1.81 2.15 19.75
N SER A 54 1.59 3.36 20.26
CA SER A 54 0.61 4.31 19.70
C SER A 54 1.18 5.20 18.60
N ILE A 55 2.50 5.19 18.38
CA ILE A 55 3.18 6.11 17.45
C ILE A 55 2.71 5.96 16.01
N GLY A 56 2.26 4.75 15.64
CA GLY A 56 1.68 4.46 14.32
C GLY A 56 0.46 5.33 14.01
N VAL A 57 -0.29 5.79 15.02
CA VAL A 57 -1.44 6.70 14.85
C VAL A 57 -1.01 8.01 14.18
N VAL A 58 0.21 8.49 14.43
CA VAL A 58 0.74 9.70 13.77
C VAL A 58 0.84 9.49 12.26
N LEU A 59 1.33 8.32 11.82
CA LEU A 59 1.46 8.00 10.41
C LEU A 59 0.08 7.85 9.74
N ILE A 60 -0.86 7.19 10.43
CA ILE A 60 -2.26 7.03 9.99
C ILE A 60 -2.93 8.40 9.81
N ALA A 61 -2.80 9.28 10.80
CA ALA A 61 -3.32 10.65 10.74
C ALA A 61 -2.66 11.43 9.59
N GLY A 62 -1.35 11.30 9.41
CA GLY A 62 -0.63 11.88 8.29
C GLY A 62 -1.21 11.44 6.94
N PHE A 63 -1.49 10.15 6.78
CA PHE A 63 -2.06 9.61 5.54
C PHE A 63 -3.48 10.11 5.25
N TYR A 64 -4.35 10.24 6.26
CA TYR A 64 -5.70 10.79 6.05
C TYR A 64 -5.72 12.30 5.85
N LEU A 65 -4.97 13.05 6.67
CA LEU A 65 -5.16 14.50 6.81
C LEU A 65 -4.25 15.31 5.88
N LEU A 66 -3.02 14.86 5.62
CA LEU A 66 -2.09 15.62 4.78
C LEU A 66 -2.62 15.85 3.37
N PRO A 67 -3.21 14.87 2.65
CA PRO A 67 -3.81 15.10 1.34
C PRO A 67 -4.79 16.28 1.31
N GLY A 68 -5.68 16.35 2.29
CA GLY A 68 -6.67 17.43 2.40
C GLY A 68 -6.00 18.78 2.65
N THR A 69 -5.01 18.85 3.54
CA THR A 69 -4.27 20.10 3.79
C THR A 69 -3.46 20.56 2.57
N MET A 70 -2.88 19.63 1.81
CA MET A 70 -2.06 19.94 0.64
C MET A 70 -2.90 20.41 -0.56
N LEU A 71 -4.18 20.07 -0.59
CA LEU A 71 -5.14 20.42 -1.65
C LEU A 71 -6.23 21.39 -1.18
N ARG A 72 -6.05 22.03 -0.02
CA ARG A 72 -7.03 22.99 0.54
C ARG A 72 -7.42 24.11 -0.44
N ASP A 73 -6.45 24.56 -1.24
CA ASP A 73 -6.61 25.63 -2.22
C ASP A 73 -7.09 25.09 -3.59
N ARG A 74 -7.39 23.78 -3.68
CA ARG A 74 -7.80 23.06 -4.90
C ARG A 74 -8.90 22.02 -4.61
N PRO A 75 -10.09 22.46 -4.16
CA PRO A 75 -11.16 21.55 -3.73
C PRO A 75 -11.66 20.63 -4.87
N THR A 76 -11.63 21.09 -6.13
CA THR A 76 -12.08 20.28 -7.26
C THR A 76 -11.17 19.07 -7.52
N LEU A 77 -9.85 19.24 -7.35
CA LEU A 77 -8.89 18.14 -7.42
C LEU A 77 -9.03 17.20 -6.23
N ALA A 78 -9.19 17.74 -5.03
CA ALA A 78 -9.39 16.98 -3.81
C ALA A 78 -10.60 16.03 -3.96
N GLN A 79 -11.75 16.56 -4.39
CA GLN A 79 -12.96 15.79 -4.64
C GLN A 79 -12.76 14.72 -5.73
N ARG A 80 -12.13 15.07 -6.86
CA ARG A 80 -11.85 14.13 -7.96
C ARG A 80 -10.96 12.98 -7.51
N TRP A 81 -10.01 13.26 -6.63
CA TRP A 81 -9.05 12.28 -6.12
C TRP A 81 -9.54 11.57 -4.86
N GLN A 82 -10.75 11.88 -4.40
CA GLN A 82 -11.38 11.26 -3.22
C GLN A 82 -10.52 11.46 -1.96
N VAL A 83 -9.94 12.65 -1.81
CA VAL A 83 -9.16 13.08 -0.65
C VAL A 83 -9.67 14.44 -0.17
N GLY A 84 -9.56 14.75 1.12
CA GLY A 84 -9.99 16.05 1.63
C GLY A 84 -10.50 16.02 3.05
N PRO A 85 -10.54 17.18 3.74
CA PRO A 85 -11.03 17.27 5.12
C PRO A 85 -12.52 16.91 5.23
N ASP A 86 -13.31 17.14 4.17
CA ASP A 86 -14.73 16.84 4.14
C ASP A 86 -15.04 15.37 3.84
N MET A 87 -14.04 14.62 3.35
CA MET A 87 -14.18 13.23 2.91
C MET A 87 -12.96 12.40 3.35
N PRO A 88 -12.70 12.24 4.66
CA PRO A 88 -11.61 11.37 5.14
C PRO A 88 -11.84 9.93 4.68
N ILE A 89 -13.10 9.51 4.56
CA ILE A 89 -13.49 8.23 3.97
C ILE A 89 -13.97 8.48 2.53
N PRO A 90 -13.38 7.80 1.53
CA PRO A 90 -13.80 7.91 0.13
C PRO A 90 -15.27 7.53 -0.08
N PRO A 91 -15.97 8.13 -1.07
CA PRO A 91 -17.35 7.76 -1.37
C PRO A 91 -17.43 6.31 -1.85
N TRP A 92 -18.38 5.55 -1.29
CA TRP A 92 -18.61 4.16 -1.68
C TRP A 92 -19.07 4.07 -3.14
N ARG A 93 -18.48 3.14 -3.91
CA ARG A 93 -18.89 2.84 -5.28
C ARG A 93 -18.92 1.33 -5.48
N ARG A 94 -19.96 0.82 -6.14
CA ARG A 94 -20.09 -0.61 -6.44
C ARG A 94 -18.94 -1.15 -7.30
N SER A 95 -18.41 -0.33 -8.21
CA SER A 95 -17.22 -0.69 -9.00
C SER A 95 -16.02 -1.03 -8.13
N GLY A 96 -15.93 -0.44 -6.93
CA GLY A 96 -14.87 -0.67 -5.95
C GLY A 96 -14.76 -2.14 -5.56
N TRP A 97 -15.80 -2.67 -4.90
CA TRP A 97 -15.79 -4.04 -4.41
C TRP A 97 -15.82 -5.09 -5.53
N VAL A 98 -16.48 -4.80 -6.66
CA VAL A 98 -16.52 -5.72 -7.82
C VAL A 98 -15.11 -5.96 -8.37
N TRP A 99 -14.34 -4.89 -8.63
CA TRP A 99 -12.98 -5.05 -9.17
C TRP A 99 -12.01 -5.62 -8.14
N ALA A 100 -12.17 -5.28 -6.86
CA ALA A 100 -11.41 -5.91 -5.79
C ALA A 100 -11.64 -7.43 -5.74
N ALA A 101 -12.90 -7.88 -5.81
CA ALA A 101 -13.26 -9.29 -5.81
C ALA A 101 -12.73 -10.03 -7.05
N ILE A 102 -12.87 -9.43 -8.24
CA ILE A 102 -12.31 -10.00 -9.48
C ILE A 102 -10.79 -10.16 -9.37
N ALA A 103 -10.08 -9.11 -8.92
CA ALA A 103 -8.63 -9.16 -8.76
C ALA A 103 -8.22 -10.21 -7.71
N ALA A 104 -8.91 -10.29 -6.57
CA ALA A 104 -8.65 -11.29 -5.54
C ALA A 104 -8.83 -12.72 -6.10
N ALA A 105 -9.93 -12.99 -6.80
CA ALA A 105 -10.20 -14.30 -7.39
C ALA A 105 -9.14 -14.74 -8.41
N LEU A 106 -8.58 -13.80 -9.18
CA LEU A 106 -7.57 -14.10 -10.19
C LEU A 106 -6.15 -14.19 -9.60
N ILE A 107 -5.81 -13.33 -8.65
CA ILE A 107 -4.43 -13.17 -8.16
C ILE A 107 -4.15 -14.08 -6.96
N PHE A 108 -5.09 -14.21 -6.02
CA PHE A 108 -4.82 -14.87 -4.73
C PHE A 108 -4.46 -16.36 -4.85
N PRO A 109 -5.11 -17.17 -5.72
CA PRO A 109 -4.71 -18.57 -5.88
C PRO A 109 -3.27 -18.71 -6.41
N ILE A 110 -2.90 -17.88 -7.38
CA ILE A 110 -1.55 -17.86 -7.97
C ILE A 110 -0.53 -17.40 -6.92
N PHE A 111 -0.88 -16.35 -6.16
CA PHE A 111 -0.03 -15.81 -5.10
C PHE A 111 0.19 -16.81 -3.96
N ALA A 112 -0.84 -17.55 -3.54
CA ALA A 112 -0.73 -18.59 -2.53
C ALA A 112 0.20 -19.72 -2.97
N LEU A 113 0.01 -20.24 -4.19
CA LEU A 113 0.90 -21.25 -4.78
C LEU A 113 2.34 -20.75 -4.91
N GLY A 114 2.52 -19.50 -5.33
CA GLY A 114 3.83 -18.85 -5.41
C GLY A 114 4.50 -18.72 -4.04
N THR A 115 3.74 -18.38 -3.01
CA THR A 115 4.23 -18.25 -1.63
C THR A 115 4.71 -19.59 -1.07
N TRP A 116 3.92 -20.66 -1.22
CA TRP A 116 4.33 -22.00 -0.81
C TRP A 116 5.53 -22.50 -1.61
N THR A 117 5.54 -22.26 -2.93
CA THR A 117 6.70 -22.61 -3.77
C THR A 117 7.97 -21.89 -3.32
N PHE A 118 7.86 -20.60 -3.03
CA PHE A 118 8.97 -19.77 -2.57
C PHE A 118 9.55 -20.30 -1.25
N TYR A 119 8.72 -20.49 -0.23
CA TYR A 119 9.19 -20.96 1.08
C TYR A 119 9.66 -22.42 1.06
N TRP A 120 9.02 -23.28 0.26
CA TRP A 120 9.47 -24.66 0.09
C TRP A 120 10.89 -24.74 -0.48
N ARG A 121 11.24 -23.89 -1.46
CA ARG A 121 12.60 -23.82 -2.03
C ARG A 121 13.59 -23.16 -1.07
N VAL A 122 13.25 -21.98 -0.56
CA VAL A 122 14.13 -21.19 0.32
C VAL A 122 14.47 -21.96 1.59
N CYS A 123 13.50 -22.66 2.20
CA CYS A 123 13.75 -23.44 3.41
C CYS A 123 14.50 -24.76 3.16
N GLN A 124 14.69 -25.17 1.91
CA GLN A 124 15.62 -26.24 1.52
C GLN A 124 17.03 -25.72 1.19
N GLY A 125 17.26 -24.40 1.26
CA GLY A 125 18.54 -23.77 0.96
C GLY A 125 18.69 -23.28 -0.48
N ASP A 126 17.65 -23.36 -1.32
CA ASP A 126 17.67 -22.77 -2.66
C ASP A 126 17.36 -21.26 -2.60
N LEU A 127 18.42 -20.45 -2.61
CA LEU A 127 18.36 -18.99 -2.64
C LEU A 127 18.52 -18.39 -4.05
N SER A 128 18.44 -19.20 -5.11
CA SER A 128 18.66 -18.75 -6.50
C SER A 128 17.74 -17.59 -6.88
N LEU A 129 16.47 -17.65 -6.50
CA LEU A 129 15.46 -16.60 -6.73
C LEU A 129 15.78 -15.28 -6.01
N LEU A 130 16.53 -15.35 -4.91
CA LEU A 130 16.90 -14.20 -4.09
C LEU A 130 18.29 -13.67 -4.43
N SER A 131 19.09 -14.39 -5.22
CA SER A 131 20.48 -14.03 -5.54
C SER A 131 20.67 -12.58 -6.02
N PRO A 132 19.80 -11.99 -6.86
CA PRO A 132 20.00 -10.59 -7.26
C PRO A 132 19.75 -9.62 -6.10
N VAL A 133 18.78 -9.93 -5.24
CA VAL A 133 18.42 -9.10 -4.08
C VAL A 133 19.50 -9.20 -3.01
N ILE A 134 20.00 -10.40 -2.74
CA ILE A 134 21.11 -10.64 -1.80
C ILE A 134 22.38 -9.93 -2.28
N ALA A 135 22.69 -9.99 -3.58
CA ALA A 135 23.84 -9.28 -4.14
C ALA A 135 23.73 -7.76 -3.94
N VAL A 136 22.54 -7.18 -4.11
CA VAL A 136 22.32 -5.75 -3.84
C VAL A 136 22.39 -5.44 -2.34
N GLU A 137 21.76 -6.25 -1.48
CA GLU A 137 21.78 -6.06 -0.03
C GLU A 137 23.19 -6.11 0.56
N ALA A 138 24.08 -6.95 -0.01
CA ALA A 138 25.47 -7.07 0.40
C ALA A 138 26.27 -5.74 0.28
N HIS A 139 25.81 -4.81 -0.54
CA HIS A 139 26.40 -3.47 -0.68
C HIS A 139 25.75 -2.42 0.25
N THR A 140 24.89 -2.84 1.17
CA THR A 140 24.18 -1.95 2.10
C THR A 140 24.56 -2.28 3.55
N PRO A 141 24.30 -1.37 4.51
CA PRO A 141 24.46 -1.67 5.94
C PRO A 141 23.59 -2.83 6.45
N GLY A 142 22.60 -3.28 5.66
CA GLY A 142 21.73 -4.41 5.97
C GLY A 142 22.23 -5.77 5.48
N ALA A 143 23.49 -5.88 5.04
CA ALA A 143 24.07 -7.11 4.51
C ALA A 143 23.82 -8.33 5.41
N GLY A 144 23.29 -9.41 4.82
CA GLY A 144 22.94 -10.65 5.52
C GLY A 144 21.61 -10.60 6.29
N GLY A 145 20.92 -9.45 6.30
CA GLY A 145 19.66 -9.25 7.00
C GLY A 145 18.52 -10.11 6.44
N LEU A 146 18.40 -10.17 5.10
CA LEU A 146 17.38 -10.97 4.42
C LEU A 146 17.59 -12.46 4.68
N GLU A 147 18.81 -12.94 4.52
CA GLU A 147 19.17 -14.35 4.71
C GLU A 147 18.94 -14.76 6.16
N ALA A 148 19.38 -13.95 7.12
CA ALA A 148 19.15 -14.22 8.54
C ALA A 148 17.65 -14.20 8.88
N PHE A 149 16.85 -13.31 8.28
CA PHE A 149 15.41 -13.29 8.45
C PHE A 149 14.75 -14.58 7.94
N LEU A 150 15.08 -15.01 6.72
CA LEU A 150 14.53 -16.23 6.12
C LEU A 150 14.98 -17.49 6.88
N ALA A 151 16.25 -17.57 7.28
CA ALA A 151 16.75 -18.66 8.10
C ALA A 151 16.00 -18.79 9.43
N ARG A 152 15.65 -17.66 10.08
CA ARG A 152 14.84 -17.67 11.30
C ARG A 152 13.43 -18.22 11.05
N GLN A 153 12.78 -17.79 9.96
CA GLN A 153 11.45 -18.27 9.57
C GLN A 153 11.47 -19.79 9.28
N CYS A 154 12.46 -20.25 8.51
CA CYS A 154 12.56 -21.64 8.08
C CYS A 154 12.78 -22.66 9.21
N ARG A 155 13.19 -22.24 10.42
CA ARG A 155 13.28 -23.14 11.60
C ARG A 155 11.94 -23.77 12.02
N HIS A 156 10.84 -23.14 11.62
CA HIS A 156 9.47 -23.59 11.91
C HIS A 156 8.78 -24.21 10.68
N HIS A 157 9.47 -24.28 9.54
CA HIS A 157 8.90 -24.85 8.32
C HIS A 157 8.85 -26.39 8.41
N PRO A 158 7.72 -27.03 8.07
CA PRO A 158 7.56 -28.49 8.21
C PRO A 158 8.29 -29.31 7.13
N GLY A 159 8.92 -28.66 6.14
CA GLY A 159 9.70 -29.29 5.06
C GLY A 159 8.89 -29.72 3.83
N GLY A 160 7.57 -29.91 3.97
CA GLY A 160 6.67 -30.21 2.86
C GLY A 160 6.36 -28.99 1.98
N PHE A 161 5.92 -29.24 0.74
CA PHE A 161 5.40 -28.19 -0.15
C PHE A 161 4.02 -27.69 0.30
N TRP A 162 3.13 -28.62 0.64
CA TRP A 162 1.80 -28.30 1.13
C TRP A 162 1.83 -28.05 2.65
N PRO A 163 1.12 -27.02 3.15
CA PRO A 163 0.95 -26.86 4.58
C PRO A 163 0.15 -28.04 5.15
N ARG A 164 0.39 -28.41 6.42
CA ARG A 164 -0.32 -29.52 7.09
C ARG A 164 -1.81 -29.27 7.28
N GLY A 165 -2.21 -28.01 7.19
CA GLY A 165 -3.57 -27.52 7.32
C GLY A 165 -3.62 -26.04 7.00
N LEU A 166 -4.82 -25.49 6.93
CA LEU A 166 -5.02 -24.05 6.88
C LEU A 166 -5.11 -23.54 8.31
N TYR A 167 -4.20 -22.66 8.67
CA TYR A 167 -4.11 -22.03 9.97
C TYR A 167 -4.35 -20.53 9.83
N VAL A 168 -4.98 -19.95 10.83
CA VAL A 168 -5.18 -18.50 10.96
C VAL A 168 -4.43 -17.99 12.18
N PRO A 169 -4.08 -16.69 12.23
CA PRO A 169 -3.49 -16.09 13.43
C PRO A 169 -4.36 -16.32 14.67
N LEU A 170 -3.74 -16.52 15.83
CA LEU A 170 -4.44 -16.76 17.09
C LEU A 170 -5.37 -15.59 17.45
N GLU A 171 -4.93 -14.37 17.14
CA GLU A 171 -5.65 -13.12 17.34
C GLU A 171 -6.99 -13.10 16.61
N TRP A 172 -7.14 -13.87 15.52
CA TRP A 172 -8.41 -13.96 14.80
C TRP A 172 -9.45 -14.80 15.56
N THR A 173 -9.00 -15.74 16.38
CA THR A 173 -9.85 -16.65 17.16
C THR A 173 -10.23 -16.11 18.54
N GLU A 174 -9.56 -15.04 18.98
CA GLU A 174 -9.89 -14.34 20.22
C GLU A 174 -11.34 -13.84 20.24
N TYR A 175 -11.88 -13.64 21.45
CA TYR A 175 -13.23 -13.12 21.67
C TYR A 175 -14.31 -13.91 20.91
N TYR A 176 -14.23 -15.25 20.96
CA TYR A 176 -15.14 -16.15 20.26
C TYR A 176 -15.18 -15.92 18.73
N GLY A 177 -14.03 -15.55 18.14
CA GLY A 177 -13.89 -15.27 16.70
C GLY A 177 -14.13 -13.81 16.29
N LEU A 178 -14.49 -12.92 17.21
CA LEU A 178 -14.59 -11.48 16.93
C LEU A 178 -13.21 -10.84 16.67
N GLY A 179 -12.12 -11.52 17.04
CA GLY A 179 -10.76 -11.13 16.68
C GLY A 179 -10.57 -10.92 15.18
N PHE A 180 -11.16 -11.77 14.33
CA PHE A 180 -11.13 -11.58 12.87
C PHE A 180 -11.86 -10.31 12.42
N VAL A 181 -13.03 -10.02 13.01
CA VAL A 181 -13.80 -8.80 12.71
C VAL A 181 -12.98 -7.55 13.10
N ARG A 182 -12.29 -7.61 14.24
CA ARG A 182 -11.35 -6.57 14.67
C ARG A 182 -10.19 -6.41 13.67
N ALA A 183 -9.56 -7.52 13.26
CA ALA A 183 -8.46 -7.49 12.29
C ALA A 183 -8.90 -6.88 10.94
N LEU A 184 -10.09 -7.24 10.45
CA LEU A 184 -10.68 -6.67 9.25
C LEU A 184 -10.94 -5.16 9.41
N ALA A 185 -11.56 -4.74 10.51
CA ALA A 185 -11.90 -3.35 10.75
C ALA A 185 -10.63 -2.47 10.89
N VAL A 186 -9.66 -2.91 11.69
CA VAL A 186 -8.38 -2.21 11.86
C VAL A 186 -7.61 -2.19 10.55
N GLY A 187 -7.47 -3.35 9.89
CA GLY A 187 -6.77 -3.47 8.62
C GLY A 187 -7.38 -2.61 7.51
N LEU A 188 -8.71 -2.46 7.48
CA LEU A 188 -9.38 -1.63 6.49
C LEU A 188 -9.30 -0.14 6.80
N PHE A 189 -9.70 0.27 8.01
CA PHE A 189 -9.88 1.70 8.34
C PHE A 189 -8.64 2.38 8.89
N ALA A 190 -7.74 1.63 9.54
CA ALA A 190 -6.52 2.17 10.14
C ALA A 190 -5.28 1.91 9.28
N VAL A 191 -5.33 0.99 8.30
CA VAL A 191 -4.18 0.65 7.45
C VAL A 191 -4.48 0.89 5.96
N ALA A 192 -5.36 0.08 5.36
CA ALA A 192 -5.56 0.08 3.92
C ALA A 192 -6.14 1.40 3.39
N LEU A 193 -7.27 1.88 3.93
CA LEU A 193 -7.87 3.15 3.50
C LEU A 193 -6.93 4.36 3.63
N PRO A 194 -6.31 4.64 4.80
CA PRO A 194 -5.41 5.79 4.90
C PRO A 194 -4.28 5.70 3.89
N GLU A 195 -3.66 4.52 3.77
CA GLU A 195 -2.57 4.31 2.81
C GLU A 195 -3.04 4.52 1.36
N GLU A 196 -4.21 4.02 0.96
CA GLU A 196 -4.71 4.21 -0.40
C GLU A 196 -5.16 5.65 -0.67
N VAL A 197 -5.76 6.33 0.31
CA VAL A 197 -6.07 7.77 0.24
C VAL A 197 -4.80 8.58 -0.02
N PHE A 198 -3.72 8.30 0.71
CA PHE A 198 -2.47 9.02 0.55
C PHE A 198 -1.73 8.66 -0.75
N HIS A 199 -1.57 7.36 -1.04
CA HIS A 199 -0.72 6.94 -2.16
C HIS A 199 -1.46 6.98 -3.49
N ARG A 200 -2.71 6.52 -3.57
CA ARG A 200 -3.45 6.39 -4.84
C ARG A 200 -4.31 7.63 -5.09
N GLY A 201 -4.99 8.10 -4.05
CA GLY A 201 -5.74 9.35 -4.07
C GLY A 201 -4.80 10.52 -4.34
N TYR A 202 -3.88 10.81 -3.42
CA TYR A 202 -3.03 12.01 -3.48
C TYR A 202 -1.75 11.86 -4.32
N LEU A 203 -0.78 11.05 -3.89
CA LEU A 203 0.56 11.00 -4.47
C LEU A 203 0.55 10.59 -5.96
N MET A 204 -0.10 9.47 -6.28
CA MET A 204 -0.20 8.98 -7.66
C MET A 204 -0.94 9.96 -8.55
N SER A 205 -2.09 10.50 -8.12
CA SER A 205 -2.84 11.46 -8.94
C SER A 205 -2.08 12.76 -9.17
N ALA A 206 -1.31 13.24 -8.19
CA ALA A 206 -0.41 14.39 -8.35
C ALA A 206 0.72 14.09 -9.36
N LEU A 207 1.33 12.90 -9.29
CA LEU A 207 2.35 12.46 -10.24
C LEU A 207 1.81 12.33 -11.66
N GLU A 208 0.58 11.88 -11.85
CA GLU A 208 -0.07 11.77 -13.17
C GLU A 208 -0.27 13.11 -13.86
N GLN A 209 -0.46 14.21 -13.10
CA GLN A 209 -0.49 15.55 -13.69
C GLN A 209 0.82 15.88 -14.41
N ARG A 210 1.94 15.39 -13.89
CA ARG A 210 3.27 15.61 -14.47
C ARG A 210 3.67 14.53 -15.48
N PHE A 211 3.26 13.29 -15.23
CA PHE A 211 3.62 12.10 -16.00
C PHE A 211 2.34 11.37 -16.43
N PRO A 212 1.56 11.94 -17.37
CA PRO A 212 0.36 11.29 -17.86
C PRO A 212 0.71 9.93 -18.48
N ALA A 213 -0.18 8.95 -18.28
CA ALA A 213 0.00 7.63 -18.87
C ALA A 213 0.00 7.72 -20.40
N LYS A 214 1.01 7.11 -21.03
CA LYS A 214 1.13 7.03 -22.50
C LYS A 214 0.75 5.66 -23.06
N ARG A 215 0.45 4.71 -22.18
CA ARG A 215 0.16 3.32 -22.50
C ARG A 215 -1.00 2.85 -21.64
N GLU A 216 -1.66 1.82 -22.13
CA GLU A 216 -2.67 1.10 -21.38
C GLU A 216 -2.13 -0.26 -20.95
N LEU A 217 -2.54 -0.70 -19.77
CA LEU A 217 -2.30 -2.03 -19.25
C LEU A 217 -3.66 -2.64 -18.90
N LEU A 218 -4.07 -3.70 -19.61
CA LEU A 218 -5.37 -4.36 -19.43
C LEU A 218 -6.55 -3.37 -19.47
N GLY A 219 -6.53 -2.43 -20.43
CA GLY A 219 -7.59 -1.44 -20.64
C GLY A 219 -7.62 -0.31 -19.60
N VAL A 220 -6.50 -0.05 -18.93
CA VAL A 220 -6.36 1.02 -17.93
C VAL A 220 -5.13 1.88 -18.26
N PRO A 221 -5.25 3.22 -18.31
CA PRO A 221 -4.10 4.10 -18.45
C PRO A 221 -3.10 3.86 -17.31
N PHE A 222 -1.90 3.40 -17.64
CA PHE A 222 -0.89 3.00 -16.66
C PHE A 222 0.49 3.50 -17.09
N GLY A 223 1.21 4.17 -16.18
CA GLY A 223 2.45 4.85 -16.52
C GLY A 223 3.38 5.07 -15.32
N TRP A 224 4.37 5.95 -15.51
CA TRP A 224 5.41 6.21 -14.52
C TRP A 224 4.89 6.68 -13.16
N ALA A 225 3.76 7.39 -13.12
CA ALA A 225 3.14 7.79 -11.86
C ALA A 225 2.76 6.60 -10.96
N ALA A 226 2.23 5.53 -11.54
CA ALA A 226 1.91 4.30 -10.81
C ALA A 226 3.20 3.63 -10.30
N VAL A 227 4.23 3.53 -11.13
CA VAL A 227 5.53 2.93 -10.75
C VAL A 227 6.20 3.71 -9.63
N ILE A 228 6.29 5.05 -9.74
CA ILE A 228 6.91 5.92 -8.74
C ILE A 228 6.12 5.87 -7.43
N SER A 229 4.79 5.95 -7.49
CA SER A 229 3.95 5.84 -6.29
C SER A 229 4.10 4.48 -5.60
N SER A 230 4.16 3.38 -6.36
CA SER A 230 4.37 2.04 -5.80
C SER A 230 5.77 1.86 -5.21
N ALA A 231 6.79 2.46 -5.82
CA ALA A 231 8.15 2.46 -5.27
C ALA A 231 8.22 3.23 -3.95
N LEU A 232 7.61 4.41 -3.87
CA LEU A 232 7.54 5.19 -2.62
C LEU A 232 6.75 4.43 -1.54
N PHE A 233 5.64 3.80 -1.88
CA PHE A 233 4.88 2.95 -0.97
C PHE A 233 5.74 1.80 -0.39
N ALA A 234 6.51 1.12 -1.24
CA ALA A 234 7.42 0.06 -0.81
C ALA A 234 8.56 0.57 0.09
N LEU A 235 9.13 1.73 -0.23
CA LEU A 235 10.14 2.39 0.62
C LEU A 235 9.56 2.79 1.99
N GLY A 236 8.31 3.24 2.05
CA GLY A 236 7.62 3.52 3.31
C GLY A 236 7.56 2.31 4.24
N HIS A 237 7.47 1.10 3.68
CA HIS A 237 7.47 -0.14 4.46
C HIS A 237 8.83 -0.49 5.08
N LEU A 238 9.94 0.00 4.53
CA LEU A 238 11.27 -0.13 5.16
C LEU A 238 11.39 0.76 6.42
N VAL A 239 10.68 1.89 6.45
CA VAL A 239 10.69 2.79 7.61
C VAL A 239 9.91 2.19 8.79
N THR A 240 8.83 1.45 8.50
CA THR A 240 8.04 0.77 9.55
C THR A 240 8.69 -0.51 10.02
N VAL A 241 9.31 -1.28 9.13
CA VAL A 241 10.07 -2.49 9.48
C VAL A 241 11.32 -2.55 8.59
N PRO A 242 12.53 -2.36 9.15
CA PRO A 242 13.77 -2.31 8.37
C PRO A 242 14.19 -3.71 7.92
N ASN A 243 13.47 -4.25 6.93
CA ASN A 243 13.71 -5.56 6.34
C ASN A 243 13.48 -5.47 4.83
N THR A 244 14.49 -5.82 4.04
CA THR A 244 14.48 -5.76 2.57
C THR A 244 13.36 -6.58 1.94
N ALA A 245 12.88 -7.66 2.58
CA ALA A 245 11.71 -8.41 2.12
C ALA A 245 10.45 -7.52 2.00
N ARG A 246 10.37 -6.44 2.78
CA ARG A 246 9.25 -5.48 2.74
C ARG A 246 9.21 -4.69 1.43
N LEU A 247 10.30 -4.60 0.66
CA LEU A 247 10.28 -3.99 -0.67
C LEU A 247 9.41 -4.75 -1.67
N ALA A 248 9.10 -6.03 -1.40
CA ALA A 248 8.19 -6.81 -2.22
C ALA A 248 6.76 -6.23 -2.24
N THR A 249 6.39 -5.35 -1.29
CA THR A 249 5.10 -4.63 -1.34
C THR A 249 4.98 -3.71 -2.55
N PHE A 250 6.06 -3.46 -3.29
CA PHE A 250 6.03 -2.82 -4.61
C PHE A 250 5.08 -3.52 -5.60
N PHE A 251 5.05 -4.85 -5.63
CA PHE A 251 4.24 -5.60 -6.59
C PHE A 251 2.72 -5.48 -6.33
N PRO A 252 2.19 -5.77 -5.13
CA PRO A 252 0.77 -5.53 -4.86
C PRO A 252 0.43 -4.03 -4.98
N ALA A 253 1.37 -3.13 -4.66
CA ALA A 253 1.18 -1.70 -4.85
C ALA A 253 0.89 -1.29 -6.31
N LEU A 254 1.45 -1.99 -7.31
CA LEU A 254 1.10 -1.79 -8.72
C LEU A 254 -0.33 -2.25 -9.03
N VAL A 255 -0.78 -3.35 -8.41
CA VAL A 255 -2.17 -3.82 -8.53
C VAL A 255 -3.12 -2.79 -7.92
N PHE A 256 -2.78 -2.20 -6.77
CA PHE A 256 -3.58 -1.14 -6.14
C PHE A 256 -3.71 0.08 -7.07
N ALA A 257 -2.61 0.49 -7.70
CA ALA A 257 -2.61 1.57 -8.70
C ALA A 257 -3.52 1.24 -9.91
N TRP A 258 -3.48 -0.01 -10.38
CA TRP A 258 -4.33 -0.46 -11.48
C TRP A 258 -5.81 -0.48 -11.07
N LEU A 259 -6.14 -1.00 -9.89
CA LEU A 259 -7.50 -1.06 -9.33
C LEU A 259 -8.11 0.33 -9.15
N TRP A 260 -7.32 1.29 -8.69
CA TRP A 260 -7.75 2.68 -8.57
C TRP A 260 -8.22 3.22 -9.92
N ARG A 261 -7.39 3.09 -10.96
CA ARG A 261 -7.70 3.61 -12.29
C ARG A 261 -8.78 2.80 -13.02
N ARG A 262 -8.87 1.49 -12.76
CA ARG A 262 -9.92 0.62 -13.33
C ARG A 262 -11.30 0.94 -12.77
N SER A 263 -11.40 1.10 -11.46
CA SER A 263 -12.67 1.21 -10.75
C SER A 263 -13.15 2.65 -10.57
N GLY A 264 -12.22 3.62 -10.61
CA GLY A 264 -12.47 5.00 -10.21
C GLY A 264 -12.91 5.13 -8.75
N SER A 265 -12.53 4.20 -7.87
CA SER A 265 -12.89 4.18 -6.46
C SER A 265 -11.72 3.72 -5.60
N LEU A 266 -11.40 4.46 -4.53
CA LEU A 266 -10.36 4.06 -3.58
C LEU A 266 -10.75 2.83 -2.76
N TRP A 267 -12.03 2.45 -2.77
CA TRP A 267 -12.49 1.20 -2.16
C TRP A 267 -11.95 -0.05 -2.88
N ALA A 268 -11.70 -0.01 -4.20
CA ALA A 268 -11.12 -1.17 -4.89
C ALA A 268 -9.73 -1.53 -4.35
N PRO A 269 -8.72 -0.61 -4.39
CA PRO A 269 -7.42 -0.93 -3.83
C PRO A 269 -7.49 -1.16 -2.32
N ALA A 270 -8.30 -0.42 -1.55
CA ALA A 270 -8.36 -0.61 -0.10
C ALA A 270 -8.90 -1.99 0.32
N LEU A 271 -9.98 -2.47 -0.33
CA LEU A 271 -10.54 -3.79 -0.06
C LEU A 271 -9.57 -4.91 -0.48
N PHE A 272 -8.96 -4.77 -1.65
CA PHE A 272 -7.96 -5.73 -2.13
C PHE A 272 -6.70 -5.72 -1.24
N HIS A 273 -6.29 -4.55 -0.73
CA HIS A 273 -5.16 -4.39 0.16
C HIS A 273 -5.42 -5.07 1.52
N VAL A 274 -6.53 -4.79 2.21
CA VAL A 274 -6.83 -5.49 3.47
C VAL A 274 -6.96 -7.00 3.25
N ALA A 275 -7.59 -7.42 2.15
CA ALA A 275 -7.70 -8.84 1.82
C ALA A 275 -6.32 -9.48 1.53
N SER A 276 -5.39 -8.74 0.92
CA SER A 276 -4.02 -9.21 0.69
C SER A 276 -3.24 -9.37 2.01
N ASN A 277 -3.42 -8.45 2.95
CA ASN A 277 -2.79 -8.54 4.27
C ASN A 277 -3.33 -9.76 5.04
N LEU A 278 -4.66 -9.92 5.09
CA LEU A 278 -5.29 -11.07 5.74
C LEU A 278 -4.89 -12.40 5.08
N LEU A 279 -4.81 -12.44 3.74
CA LEU A 279 -4.31 -13.61 3.03
C LEU A 279 -2.86 -13.92 3.42
N MET A 280 -1.99 -12.91 3.47
CA MET A 280 -0.59 -13.11 3.84
C MET A 280 -0.45 -13.61 5.28
N ASP A 281 -1.23 -13.09 6.21
CA ASP A 281 -1.26 -13.57 7.61
C ASP A 281 -1.67 -15.04 7.69
N MET A 282 -2.72 -15.45 6.96
CA MET A 282 -3.15 -16.85 6.86
C MET A 282 -2.07 -17.73 6.20
N LEU A 283 -1.46 -17.28 5.11
CA LEU A 283 -0.41 -18.02 4.41
C LEU A 283 0.81 -18.23 5.30
N LEU A 284 1.24 -17.20 6.03
CA LEU A 284 2.35 -17.30 6.98
C LEU A 284 2.02 -18.23 8.14
N ALA A 285 0.84 -18.08 8.76
CA ALA A 285 0.39 -18.98 9.84
C ALA A 285 0.32 -20.45 9.36
N SER A 286 -0.08 -20.67 8.10
CA SER A 286 -0.16 -22.01 7.51
C SER A 286 1.20 -22.59 7.12
N THR A 287 2.13 -21.74 6.69
CA THR A 287 3.48 -22.13 6.26
C THR A 287 4.41 -22.38 7.46
N PHE A 288 4.20 -21.62 8.54
CA PHE A 288 4.99 -21.69 9.77
C PHE A 288 4.07 -21.90 10.98
N PRO A 289 3.43 -23.08 11.09
CA PRO A 289 2.49 -23.32 12.18
C PRO A 289 3.18 -23.26 13.55
N PRO A 290 2.51 -22.72 14.58
CA PRO A 290 3.02 -22.78 15.95
C PRO A 290 3.23 -24.24 16.37
N ARG A 291 4.24 -24.49 17.20
CA ARG A 291 4.57 -25.82 17.72
C ARG A 291 3.63 -26.21 18.85
#